data_AF-A0A7X6SKC7-F1
#
_entry.id   AF-A0A7X6SKC7-F1
#
_cell.length_a   1.000
_cell.length_b   1.000
_cell.length_c   1.000
_cell.angle_alpha   90.00
_cell.angle_beta   90.00
_cell.angle_gamma   90.00
#
_symmetry.space_group_name_H-M   'P 1'
#
loop_
_entity.id
_entity.type
_entity.pdbx_description
1 polymer ?
#
loop_
_entity_poly.entity_id
_entity_poly.type
_entity_poly.pdbx_seq_one_letter_code
_entity_poly.pdbx_strand_id
1 'polypeptide(L)'
;MVPAELARARQRLGVDASQSLFAGISPLVNPASRNQSTGSTDVGDVSWSVPTVQISGGTHAIGTPPHSWMMVAQGKLPAAHKGMLHAAKAMASTVVDIAADAELLAAAKSEFDGIMAVTPYDCPIPDGILPPPMRAGNAANAI
;
A
#
# COMPACT_ATOMS: atom_id res chain seq x y z
N MET A 1 22.25 -6.98 7.00
CA MET A 1 20.98 -7.03 7.75
C MET A 1 21.15 -8.05 8.85
N VAL A 2 20.82 -7.68 10.08
CA VAL A 2 21.07 -8.51 11.26
C VAL A 2 19.86 -9.42 11.48
N PRO A 3 20.02 -10.69 11.93
CA PRO A 3 18.90 -11.61 12.18
C PRO A 3 17.71 -11.04 12.98
N ALA A 4 17.96 -10.03 13.82
CA ALA A 4 16.95 -9.31 14.60
C ALA A 4 15.91 -8.56 13.74
N GLU A 5 16.30 -7.99 12.59
CA GLU A 5 15.36 -7.23 11.74
C GLU A 5 14.36 -8.16 11.03
N LEU A 6 14.82 -9.34 10.63
CA LEU A 6 13.98 -10.40 10.07
C LEU A 6 13.03 -10.97 11.12
N ALA A 7 13.51 -11.22 12.33
CA ALA A 7 12.69 -11.69 13.44
C ALA A 7 11.58 -10.69 13.79
N ARG A 8 11.91 -9.38 13.86
CA ARG A 8 10.94 -8.32 14.12
C ARG A 8 9.89 -8.18 13.02
N ALA A 9 10.29 -8.29 11.75
CA ALA A 9 9.37 -8.25 10.62
C ALA A 9 8.38 -9.43 10.65
N ARG A 10 8.87 -10.65 10.96
CA ARG A 10 8.03 -11.85 11.09
C ARG A 10 7.08 -11.78 12.28
N GLN A 11 7.56 -11.29 13.43
CA GLN A 11 6.73 -11.09 14.62
C GLN A 11 5.56 -10.13 14.33
N ARG A 12 5.80 -9.02 13.64
CA ARG A 12 4.74 -8.07 13.24
C ARG A 12 3.67 -8.70 12.36
N LEU A 13 4.04 -9.69 11.55
CA LEU A 13 3.13 -10.39 10.65
C LEU A 13 2.43 -11.59 11.30
N GLY A 14 2.71 -11.87 12.58
CA GLY A 14 2.18 -13.04 13.27
C GLY A 14 2.64 -14.37 12.65
N VAL A 15 3.73 -14.35 11.90
CA VAL A 15 4.28 -15.52 11.21
C VAL A 15 5.27 -16.22 12.12
N ASP A 16 5.18 -17.55 12.20
CA ASP A 16 6.13 -18.36 12.95
C ASP A 16 7.57 -18.10 12.45
N ALA A 17 8.40 -17.57 13.36
CA ALA A 17 9.78 -17.25 13.07
C ALA A 17 10.71 -18.47 13.13
N SER A 18 10.22 -19.63 13.60
CA SER A 18 10.98 -20.88 13.67
C SER A 18 11.30 -21.46 12.29
N GLN A 19 10.46 -21.18 11.29
CA GLN A 19 10.65 -21.64 9.91
C GLN A 19 11.48 -20.64 9.09
N SER A 20 12.28 -21.18 8.16
CA SER A 20 13.10 -20.36 7.26
C SER A 20 12.25 -19.59 6.25
N LEU A 21 11.08 -20.10 5.86
CA LEU A 21 10.12 -19.47 4.96
C LEU A 21 8.69 -19.78 5.41
N PHE A 22 7.78 -18.84 5.19
CA PHE A 22 6.35 -19.07 5.36
C PHE A 22 5.83 -19.91 4.18
N ALA A 23 5.24 -21.07 4.47
CA ALA A 23 4.69 -21.99 3.47
C ALA A 23 3.15 -21.98 3.41
N GLY A 24 2.50 -21.20 4.27
CA GLY A 24 1.04 -21.13 4.35
C GLY A 24 0.42 -20.16 3.35
N ILE A 25 -0.90 -20.03 3.43
CA ILE A 25 -1.67 -18.95 2.79
C ILE A 25 -2.03 -17.97 3.89
N SER A 26 -1.68 -16.69 3.72
CA SER A 26 -2.09 -15.65 4.67
C SER A 26 -3.62 -15.52 4.62
N PRO A 27 -4.33 -15.53 5.76
CA PRO A 27 -5.77 -15.42 5.77
C PRO A 27 -6.21 -14.07 5.18
N LEU A 28 -7.39 -14.06 4.56
CA LEU A 28 -8.00 -12.81 4.16
C LEU A 28 -8.26 -11.96 5.40
N VAL A 29 -7.79 -10.73 5.37
CA VAL A 29 -8.02 -9.75 6.43
C VAL A 29 -9.52 -9.50 6.53
N ASN A 30 -10.04 -9.39 7.76
CA ASN A 30 -11.44 -9.04 7.97
C ASN A 30 -11.71 -7.68 7.28
N PRO A 31 -12.65 -7.58 6.32
CA PRO A 31 -12.94 -6.33 5.61
C PRO A 31 -13.47 -5.23 6.55
N ALA A 32 -14.03 -5.59 7.70
CA ALA A 32 -14.43 -4.63 8.73
C ALA A 32 -13.23 -4.10 9.56
N SER A 33 -12.06 -4.73 9.46
CA SER A 33 -10.86 -4.27 10.18
C SER A 33 -10.17 -3.15 9.41
N ARG A 34 -10.25 -1.92 9.95
CA ARG A 34 -9.47 -0.78 9.46
C ARG A 34 -8.08 -0.80 10.07
N ASN A 35 -7.24 -1.73 9.61
CA ASN A 35 -5.85 -1.79 10.03
C ASN A 35 -5.12 -0.54 9.55
N GLN A 36 -4.72 0.33 10.49
CA GLN A 36 -3.91 1.50 10.15
C GLN A 36 -2.51 1.03 9.76
N SER A 37 -2.15 1.21 8.49
CA SER A 37 -0.79 1.07 8.01
C SER A 37 -0.05 2.39 8.24
N THR A 38 1.14 2.35 8.83
CA THR A 38 2.00 3.53 9.01
C THR A 38 2.92 3.75 7.80
N GLY A 39 2.49 3.36 6.61
CA GLY A 39 3.20 3.61 5.35
C GLY A 39 3.13 5.07 4.92
N SER A 40 4.12 5.54 4.15
CA SER A 40 4.12 6.88 3.55
C SER A 40 3.99 6.74 2.04
N THR A 41 2.85 7.17 1.50
CA THR A 41 2.51 7.13 0.08
C THR A 41 1.55 8.29 -0.24
N ASP A 42 1.71 8.86 -1.43
CA ASP A 42 0.79 9.82 -2.04
C ASP A 42 -0.66 9.30 -2.17
N VAL A 43 -0.86 7.98 -2.25
CA VAL A 43 -2.19 7.35 -2.24
C VAL A 43 -2.97 7.71 -0.97
N GLY A 44 -2.29 8.04 0.14
CA GLY A 44 -2.93 8.54 1.35
C GLY A 44 -3.78 9.77 1.07
N ASP A 45 -3.23 10.78 0.39
CA ASP A 45 -3.94 12.01 0.06
C ASP A 45 -5.02 11.78 -1.02
N VAL A 46 -4.74 10.91 -1.99
CA VAL A 46 -5.74 10.53 -3.01
C VAL A 46 -6.96 9.87 -2.35
N SER A 47 -6.74 9.03 -1.34
CA SER A 47 -7.81 8.32 -0.64
C SER A 47 -8.77 9.22 0.14
N TRP A 48 -8.39 10.48 0.36
CA TRP A 48 -9.23 11.52 0.94
C TRP A 48 -10.02 12.35 -0.08
N SER A 49 -9.68 12.21 -1.37
CA SER A 49 -10.31 12.96 -2.46
C SER A 49 -11.31 12.12 -3.26
N VAL A 50 -11.06 10.81 -3.36
CA VAL A 50 -11.88 9.88 -4.16
C VAL A 50 -11.95 8.49 -3.52
N PRO A 51 -13.03 7.70 -3.78
CA PRO A 51 -13.07 6.29 -3.40
C PRO A 51 -11.81 5.56 -3.88
N THR A 52 -11.09 4.94 -2.95
CA THR A 52 -9.78 4.34 -3.22
C THR A 52 -9.69 2.94 -2.61
N VAL A 53 -9.24 1.98 -3.40
CA VAL A 53 -8.96 0.60 -2.98
C VAL A 53 -7.56 0.20 -3.43
N GLN A 54 -6.90 -0.65 -2.65
CA GLN A 54 -5.55 -1.13 -2.93
C GLN A 54 -5.51 -2.66 -2.82
N ILE A 55 -4.58 -3.29 -3.53
CA ILE A 55 -4.33 -4.72 -3.46
C ILE A 55 -2.93 -5.01 -2.91
N SER A 56 -2.87 -5.93 -1.95
CA SER A 56 -1.60 -6.55 -1.52
C SER A 56 -1.47 -7.92 -2.19
N GLY A 57 -0.38 -8.12 -2.93
CA GLY A 57 -0.10 -9.37 -3.64
C GLY A 57 1.26 -9.94 -3.27
N GLY A 58 1.43 -11.26 -3.44
CA GLY A 58 2.68 -11.96 -3.18
C GLY A 58 3.73 -11.68 -4.26
N THR A 59 4.53 -10.63 -4.09
CA THR A 59 5.66 -10.28 -4.99
C THR A 59 7.04 -10.58 -4.40
N HIS A 60 7.08 -10.92 -3.12
CA HIS A 60 8.28 -11.32 -2.38
C HIS A 60 7.91 -12.26 -1.24
N ALA A 61 8.90 -12.91 -0.64
CA ALA A 61 8.70 -13.76 0.52
C ALA A 61 8.12 -12.96 1.70
N ILE A 62 7.13 -13.54 2.38
CA ILE A 62 6.51 -12.94 3.57
C ILE A 62 7.56 -12.74 4.67
N GLY A 63 7.50 -11.59 5.34
CA GLY A 63 8.47 -11.21 6.37
C GLY A 63 9.76 -10.59 5.84
N THR A 64 9.92 -10.44 4.52
CA THR A 64 11.01 -9.62 3.96
C THR A 64 10.80 -8.16 4.36
N PRO A 65 11.73 -7.51 5.07
CA PRO A 65 11.60 -6.10 5.40
C PRO A 65 11.61 -5.22 4.14
N PRO A 66 10.71 -4.23 4.02
CA PRO A 66 10.79 -3.23 2.95
C PRO A 66 12.06 -2.39 3.11
N HIS A 67 12.48 -1.70 2.05
CA HIS A 67 13.70 -0.86 2.03
C HIS A 67 15.00 -1.62 2.35
N SER A 68 15.07 -2.89 1.99
CA SER A 68 16.20 -3.76 2.34
C SER A 68 16.84 -4.43 1.12
N TRP A 69 18.12 -4.81 1.23
CA TRP A 69 18.80 -5.55 0.16
C TRP A 69 18.15 -6.91 -0.13
N MET A 70 17.47 -7.52 0.85
CA MET A 70 16.68 -8.74 0.63
C MET A 70 15.47 -8.49 -0.28
N MET A 71 14.86 -7.31 -0.18
CA MET A 71 13.79 -6.90 -1.11
C MET A 71 14.34 -6.70 -2.52
N VAL A 72 15.46 -5.98 -2.65
CA VAL A 72 16.13 -5.73 -3.93
C VAL A 72 16.47 -7.04 -4.65
N ALA A 73 16.99 -8.03 -3.92
CA ALA A 73 17.35 -9.34 -4.48
C ALA A 73 16.14 -10.10 -5.05
N GLN A 74 14.92 -9.84 -4.56
CA GLN A 74 13.71 -10.56 -4.94
C GLN A 74 12.92 -9.87 -6.06
N GLY A 75 12.97 -8.54 -6.15
CA GLY A 75 12.09 -7.75 -7.02
C GLY A 75 12.17 -8.06 -8.52
N LYS A 76 13.25 -8.69 -8.99
CA LYS A 76 13.44 -9.08 -10.41
C LYS A 76 13.24 -10.58 -10.65
N LEU A 77 12.90 -11.36 -9.63
CA LEU A 77 12.68 -12.80 -9.78
C LEU A 77 11.41 -13.08 -10.58
N PRO A 78 11.33 -14.22 -11.30
CA PRO A 78 10.11 -14.60 -12.02
C PRO A 78 8.85 -14.65 -11.13
N ALA A 79 9.00 -14.99 -9.85
CA ALA A 79 7.91 -14.97 -8.89
C ALA A 79 7.36 -13.55 -8.64
N ALA A 80 8.23 -12.54 -8.53
CA ALA A 80 7.83 -11.16 -8.34
C ALA A 80 7.00 -10.65 -9.53
N HIS A 81 7.45 -10.95 -10.76
CA HIS A 81 6.70 -10.57 -11.97
C HIS A 81 5.36 -11.29 -12.09
N LYS A 82 5.28 -12.58 -11.71
CA LYS A 82 4.00 -13.31 -11.67
C LYS A 82 3.02 -12.68 -10.67
N GLY A 83 3.51 -12.32 -9.47
CA GLY A 83 2.71 -11.62 -8.47
C GLY A 83 2.23 -10.25 -8.96
N MET A 84 3.12 -9.47 -9.58
CA MET A 84 2.80 -8.16 -10.17
C MET A 84 1.72 -8.27 -11.25
N LEU A 85 1.84 -9.24 -12.17
CA LEU A 85 0.83 -9.46 -13.22
C LEU A 85 -0.51 -9.91 -12.65
N HIS A 86 -0.50 -10.70 -11.57
CA HIS A 86 -1.74 -11.07 -10.89
C HIS A 86 -2.41 -9.85 -10.25
N ALA A 87 -1.66 -9.00 -9.55
CA ALA A 87 -2.18 -7.76 -8.98
C ALA A 87 -2.73 -6.82 -10.06
N ALA A 88 -2.02 -6.67 -11.19
CA ALA A 88 -2.47 -5.87 -12.31
C ALA A 88 -3.81 -6.37 -12.90
N LYS A 89 -3.96 -7.69 -13.06
CA LYS A 89 -5.23 -8.28 -13.51
C LYS A 89 -6.37 -8.04 -12.53
N ALA A 90 -6.11 -8.15 -11.23
CA ALA A 90 -7.11 -7.87 -10.21
C ALA A 90 -7.56 -6.40 -10.28
N MET A 91 -6.61 -5.45 -10.33
CA MET A 91 -6.93 -4.02 -10.47
C MET A 91 -7.75 -3.73 -11.74
N ALA A 92 -7.34 -4.31 -12.88
CA ALA A 92 -8.07 -4.13 -14.14
C ALA A 92 -9.49 -4.72 -14.08
N SER A 93 -9.65 -5.90 -13.47
CA SER A 93 -10.96 -6.53 -13.31
C SER A 93 -11.87 -5.70 -12.41
N THR A 94 -11.34 -5.16 -11.30
CA THR A 94 -12.09 -4.24 -10.43
C THR A 94 -12.56 -3.00 -11.18
N VAL A 95 -11.73 -2.42 -12.06
CA VAL A 95 -12.14 -1.29 -12.89
C VAL A 95 -13.25 -1.68 -13.87
N VAL A 96 -13.16 -2.86 -14.49
CA VAL A 96 -14.21 -3.38 -15.37
C VAL A 96 -15.53 -3.55 -14.63
N ASP A 97 -15.50 -4.14 -13.44
CA ASP A 97 -16.70 -4.34 -12.61
C ASP A 97 -17.35 -3.00 -12.25
N ILE A 98 -16.55 -2.02 -11.78
CA ILE A 98 -17.04 -0.68 -11.44
C ILE A 98 -17.59 0.06 -12.67
N ALA A 99 -16.97 -0.11 -13.83
CA ALA A 99 -17.41 0.55 -15.05
C ALA A 99 -18.70 -0.08 -15.63
N ALA A 100 -18.89 -1.38 -15.43
CA ALA A 100 -20.06 -2.11 -15.91
C ALA A 100 -21.27 -2.05 -14.97
N ASP A 101 -21.03 -1.80 -13.68
CA ASP A 101 -22.07 -1.76 -12.64
C ASP A 101 -22.19 -0.36 -12.01
N ALA A 102 -23.22 0.38 -12.46
CA ALA A 102 -23.50 1.72 -11.95
C ALA A 102 -23.95 1.73 -10.48
N GLU A 103 -24.56 0.64 -9.99
CA GLU A 103 -24.98 0.53 -8.59
C GLU A 103 -23.75 0.33 -7.69
N LEU A 104 -22.78 -0.49 -8.12
CA LEU A 104 -21.51 -0.65 -7.42
C LEU A 104 -20.74 0.67 -7.31
N LEU A 105 -20.65 1.44 -8.40
CA LEU A 105 -20.03 2.76 -8.39
C LEU A 105 -20.76 3.72 -7.44
N ALA A 106 -22.09 3.73 -7.46
CA ALA A 106 -22.89 4.57 -6.58
C ALA A 106 -22.69 4.19 -5.10
N ALA A 107 -22.64 2.89 -4.79
CA ALA A 107 -22.39 2.39 -3.44
C ALA A 107 -21.01 2.79 -2.92
N ALA A 108 -19.96 2.65 -3.75
CA ALA A 108 -18.60 3.05 -3.38
C ALA A 108 -18.49 4.56 -3.09
N LYS A 109 -19.18 5.39 -3.89
CA LYS A 109 -19.25 6.85 -3.65
C LYS A 109 -20.02 7.16 -2.37
N SER A 110 -21.16 6.51 -2.15
CA SER A 110 -21.96 6.72 -0.94
C SER A 110 -21.21 6.34 0.33
N GLU A 111 -20.42 5.26 0.31
CA GLU A 111 -19.57 4.89 1.45
C GLU A 111 -18.51 5.97 1.71
N PHE A 112 -17.82 6.41 0.66
CA PHE A 112 -16.81 7.47 0.74
C PHE A 112 -17.39 8.78 1.28
N ASP A 113 -18.52 9.24 0.75
CA ASP A 113 -19.20 10.46 1.20
C ASP A 113 -19.61 10.36 2.68
N GLY A 114 -20.04 9.18 3.12
CA GLY A 114 -20.35 8.91 4.52
C GLY A 114 -19.14 9.02 5.45
N ILE A 115 -17.96 8.56 5.01
CA ILE A 115 -16.70 8.71 5.76
C ILE A 115 -16.30 10.19 5.83
N MET A 116 -16.33 10.89 4.68
CA MET A 116 -15.92 12.29 4.57
C MET A 116 -16.82 13.25 5.35
N ALA A 117 -18.11 12.93 5.50
CA ALA A 117 -19.03 13.71 6.31
C ALA A 117 -18.70 13.68 7.82
N VAL A 118 -18.05 12.60 8.29
CA VAL A 118 -17.65 12.44 9.69
C VAL A 118 -16.21 12.89 9.93
N THR A 119 -15.32 12.63 8.97
CA THR A 119 -13.89 12.96 9.06
C THR A 119 -13.46 13.65 7.76
N PRO A 120 -13.70 14.96 7.63
CA PRO A 120 -13.25 15.70 6.47
C PRO A 120 -11.73 15.72 6.42
N TYR A 121 -11.18 15.72 5.22
CA TYR A 121 -9.74 15.79 5.01
C TYR A 121 -9.22 17.18 5.38
N ASP A 122 -8.18 17.18 6.21
CA ASP A 122 -7.37 18.35 6.52
C ASP A 122 -5.93 18.01 6.12
N CYS A 123 -5.43 18.71 5.10
CA CYS A 123 -4.07 18.48 4.61
C CYS A 123 -3.08 18.86 5.71
N PRO A 124 -2.24 17.94 6.19
CA PRO A 124 -1.30 18.25 7.27
C PRO A 124 -0.17 19.20 6.82
N ILE A 125 -0.05 19.45 5.52
CA ILE A 125 0.92 20.36 4.93
C ILE A 125 0.21 21.71 4.67
N PRO A 126 0.66 22.82 5.29
CA PRO A 126 0.09 24.13 5.05
C PRO A 126 0.19 24.59 3.59
N ASP A 127 -0.72 25.47 3.20
CA ASP A 127 -0.70 26.11 1.88
C ASP A 127 0.61 26.87 1.63
N GLY A 128 1.05 26.85 0.36
CA GLY A 128 2.25 27.55 -0.09
C GLY A 128 3.58 26.89 0.29
N ILE A 129 3.56 25.74 0.98
CA ILE A 129 4.77 24.95 1.24
C ILE A 129 5.24 24.24 -0.03
N LEU A 130 6.43 24.62 -0.51
CA LEU A 130 7.09 23.97 -1.64
C LEU A 130 7.95 22.77 -1.18
N PRO A 131 7.97 21.66 -1.93
CA PRO A 131 8.88 20.56 -1.67
C PRO A 131 10.33 20.97 -1.99
N PRO A 132 11.35 20.44 -1.32
CA PRO A 132 12.73 20.57 -1.79
C PRO A 132 12.89 19.93 -3.19
N PRO A 133 13.68 20.52 -4.11
CA PRO A 133 14.52 21.71 -3.97
C PRO A 133 13.81 23.04 -4.30
N MET A 134 12.50 23.04 -4.59
CA MET A 134 11.74 24.23 -5.01
C MET A 134 11.59 25.32 -3.94
N ARG A 135 12.05 25.07 -2.72
CA ARG A 135 12.08 26.07 -1.64
C ARG A 135 13.06 27.19 -1.97
N ALA A 136 12.69 28.43 -1.66
CA ALA A 136 13.61 29.57 -1.75
C ALA A 136 14.90 29.28 -0.96
N GLY A 137 16.06 29.43 -1.60
CA GLY A 137 17.37 29.10 -1.01
C GLY A 137 17.94 27.71 -1.34
N ASN A 138 17.12 26.77 -1.86
CA ASN A 138 17.58 25.43 -2.26
C ASN A 138 17.83 25.28 -3.77
N ALA A 139 17.62 26.34 -4.55
CA ALA A 139 17.83 26.36 -6.00
C ALA A 139 19.28 26.03 -6.42
N ALA A 140 20.27 26.23 -5.54
CA ALA A 140 21.67 25.87 -5.78
C ALA A 140 21.96 24.36 -5.73
N ASN A 141 21.00 23.54 -5.24
CA ASN A 141 21.12 22.08 -5.14
C ASN A 141 20.16 21.34 -6.10
N ALA A 142 19.45 22.06 -6.97
CA ALA A 142 18.66 21.48 -8.04
C ALA A 142 19.60 21.20 -9.23
N ILE A 143 20.12 19.98 -9.29
CA ILE A 143 20.89 19.46 -10.43
C ILE A 143 19.92 18.73 -11.37
#